data_AF-A0A348MVZ8-F1
#
_entry.id   AF-A0A348MVZ8-F1
#
_cell.length_a   1.000
_cell.length_b   1.000
_cell.length_c   1.000
_cell.angle_alpha   90.00
_cell.angle_beta   90.00
_cell.angle_gamma   90.00
#
_symmetry.space_group_name_H-M   'P 1'
#
loop_
_entity.id
_entity.type
_entity.pdbx_description
1 polymer ?
#
loop_
_entity_poly.entity_id
_entity_poly.type
_entity_poly.pdbx_seq_one_letter_code
_entity_poly.pdbx_strand_id
1 'polypeptide(L)'
;MKTMTAIANVQYPKFLLSLSALIICWFFFSYQGLESAFDIWYISEIFQHCFFVIPGALYLIYLQRQALAGYAITPSYWAMPFILGQIVVYVVGVAGDVQLLMHLALFSLLPTLIWFAIGNKAAWHIVFPLFFMMFSIPIGEELIPFLQEVTADLSVYFLGLTGVPLFRSGLYIEIPEG
;
A
#
# COMPACT_ATOMS: atom_id res chain seq x y z
N MET A 1 -11.76 27.01 -29.41
CA MET A 1 -12.11 26.66 -28.01
C MET A 1 -13.32 25.71 -27.87
N LYS A 2 -14.32 25.69 -28.77
CA LYS A 2 -15.47 24.75 -28.71
C LYS A 2 -15.21 23.32 -29.18
N THR A 3 -14.15 23.07 -29.96
CA THR A 3 -13.81 21.75 -30.52
C THR A 3 -13.05 20.85 -29.55
N MET A 4 -12.23 21.42 -28.65
CA MET A 4 -11.49 20.64 -27.65
C MET A 4 -12.40 20.10 -26.52
N THR A 5 -13.47 20.82 -26.19
CA THR A 5 -14.46 20.40 -25.19
C THR A 5 -15.31 19.20 -25.65
N ALA A 6 -15.60 19.07 -26.95
CA ALA A 6 -16.37 17.95 -27.48
C ALA A 6 -15.57 16.62 -27.48
N ILE A 7 -14.28 16.67 -27.80
CA ILE A 7 -13.39 15.49 -27.80
C ILE A 7 -13.14 15.00 -26.36
N ALA A 8 -12.94 15.93 -25.41
CA ALA A 8 -12.81 15.60 -24.00
C ALA A 8 -14.06 14.88 -23.45
N ASN A 9 -15.26 15.32 -23.85
CA ASN A 9 -16.52 14.76 -23.35
C ASN A 9 -16.82 13.33 -23.82
N VAL A 10 -16.29 12.91 -24.99
CA VAL A 10 -16.45 11.54 -25.53
C VAL A 10 -15.40 10.57 -24.95
N GLN A 11 -14.20 11.05 -24.62
CA GLN A 11 -13.17 10.25 -23.96
C GLN A 11 -13.48 9.96 -22.49
N TYR A 12 -14.12 10.90 -21.79
CA TYR A 12 -14.47 10.78 -20.38
C TYR A 12 -15.25 9.50 -20.00
N PRO A 13 -16.38 9.15 -20.64
CA PRO A 13 -17.15 7.96 -20.28
C PRO A 13 -16.40 6.65 -20.57
N LYS A 14 -15.64 6.59 -21.68
CA LYS A 14 -14.81 5.41 -22.01
C LYS A 14 -13.68 5.22 -21.01
N PHE A 15 -13.03 6.31 -20.62
CA PHE A 15 -11.98 6.29 -19.59
C PHE A 15 -12.56 5.80 -18.25
N LEU A 16 -13.67 6.38 -17.78
CA LEU A 16 -14.31 5.96 -16.53
C LEU A 16 -14.73 4.49 -16.56
N LEU A 17 -15.23 4.00 -17.70
CA LEU A 17 -15.57 2.59 -17.87
C LEU A 17 -14.33 1.71 -17.80
N SER A 18 -13.24 2.07 -18.49
CA SER A 18 -11.98 1.32 -18.44
C SER A 18 -11.34 1.32 -17.05
N LEU A 19 -11.37 2.46 -16.35
CA LEU A 19 -10.85 2.58 -14.99
C LEU A 19 -11.68 1.73 -14.03
N SER A 20 -13.01 1.82 -14.11
CA SER A 20 -13.92 0.99 -13.30
C SER A 20 -13.66 -0.49 -13.55
N ALA A 21 -13.50 -0.91 -14.81
CA ALA A 21 -13.18 -2.29 -15.15
C ALA A 21 -11.83 -2.74 -14.55
N LEU A 22 -10.78 -1.90 -14.60
CA LEU A 22 -9.49 -2.20 -13.98
C LEU A 22 -9.61 -2.35 -12.46
N ILE A 23 -10.35 -1.46 -11.79
CA ILE A 23 -10.55 -1.53 -10.33
C ILE A 23 -11.35 -2.77 -9.95
N ILE A 24 -12.37 -3.13 -10.74
CA ILE A 24 -13.15 -4.37 -10.52
C ILE A 24 -12.26 -5.60 -10.72
N CYS A 25 -11.47 -5.65 -11.80
CA CYS A 25 -10.53 -6.75 -12.03
C CYS A 25 -9.50 -6.86 -10.91
N TRP A 26 -8.95 -5.74 -10.45
CA TRP A 26 -8.06 -5.70 -9.29
C TRP A 26 -8.72 -6.27 -8.03
N PHE A 27 -9.94 -5.84 -7.73
CA PHE A 27 -10.69 -6.32 -6.55
C PHE A 27 -10.88 -7.84 -6.58
N PHE A 28 -11.35 -8.39 -7.71
CA PHE A 28 -11.55 -9.84 -7.83
C PHE A 28 -10.24 -10.63 -7.86
N PHE A 29 -9.22 -10.14 -8.56
CA PHE A 29 -7.89 -10.77 -8.59
C PHE A 29 -7.27 -10.84 -7.19
N SER A 30 -7.49 -9.82 -6.36
CA SER A 30 -6.83 -9.67 -5.07
C SER A 30 -7.72 -9.94 -3.86
N TYR A 31 -8.88 -10.56 -4.07
CA TYR A 31 -9.91 -10.75 -3.04
C TYR A 31 -9.38 -11.39 -1.75
N GLN A 32 -8.57 -12.46 -1.87
CA GLN A 32 -7.96 -13.12 -0.72
C GLN A 32 -7.04 -12.18 0.09
N GLY A 33 -6.30 -11.31 -0.59
CA GLY A 33 -5.44 -10.32 0.07
C GLY A 33 -6.24 -9.21 0.75
N LEU A 34 -7.38 -8.82 0.16
CA LEU A 34 -8.29 -7.84 0.74
C LEU A 34 -9.00 -8.37 1.98
N GLU A 35 -9.47 -9.63 1.95
CA GLU A 35 -10.05 -10.29 3.12
C GLU A 35 -9.04 -10.37 4.27
N SER A 36 -7.84 -10.90 3.99
CA SER A 36 -6.76 -10.97 4.98
C SER A 36 -6.37 -9.59 5.52
N ALA A 37 -6.26 -8.56 4.68
CA ALA A 37 -5.96 -7.21 5.15
C ALA A 37 -7.09 -6.63 6.01
N PHE A 38 -8.34 -6.86 5.63
CA PHE A 38 -9.51 -6.41 6.38
C PHE A 38 -9.55 -7.03 7.78
N ASP A 39 -9.27 -8.32 7.91
CA ASP A 39 -9.20 -9.01 9.20
C ASP A 39 -8.14 -8.39 10.11
N ILE A 40 -6.95 -8.10 9.57
CA ILE A 40 -5.87 -7.45 10.32
C ILE A 40 -6.29 -6.05 10.76
N TRP A 41 -6.86 -5.24 9.85
CA TRP A 41 -7.30 -3.89 10.19
C TRP A 41 -8.42 -3.87 11.24
N TYR A 42 -9.28 -4.88 11.23
CA TYR A 42 -10.39 -5.00 12.16
C TYR A 42 -9.93 -5.46 13.56
N ILE A 43 -9.05 -6.46 13.62
CA ILE A 43 -8.62 -7.09 14.86
C ILE A 43 -7.51 -6.29 15.56
N SER A 44 -6.59 -5.70 14.79
CA SER A 44 -5.42 -5.00 15.33
C SER A 44 -5.66 -3.51 15.47
N GLU A 45 -5.63 -3.01 16.71
CA GLU A 45 -5.73 -1.58 17.02
C GLU A 45 -4.64 -0.74 16.32
N ILE A 46 -3.49 -1.34 16.02
CA ILE A 46 -2.36 -0.70 15.36
C ILE A 46 -2.70 -0.36 13.89
N PHE A 47 -3.51 -1.19 13.23
CA PHE A 47 -3.82 -1.08 11.80
C PHE A 47 -5.20 -0.51 11.48
N GLN A 48 -6.00 -0.13 12.47
CA GLN A 48 -7.33 0.46 12.25
C GLN A 48 -7.31 1.72 11.35
N HIS A 49 -6.21 2.48 11.38
CA HIS A 49 -6.06 3.67 10.54
C HIS A 49 -6.06 3.34 9.03
N CYS A 50 -5.69 2.12 8.62
CA CYS A 50 -5.63 1.70 7.22
C CYS A 50 -7.00 1.79 6.52
N PHE A 51 -8.11 1.64 7.26
CA PHE A 51 -9.47 1.84 6.74
C PHE A 51 -9.68 3.23 6.11
N PHE A 52 -8.99 4.25 6.63
CA PHE A 52 -9.15 5.64 6.18
C PHE A 52 -8.14 6.04 5.09
N VAL A 53 -7.11 5.23 4.84
CA VAL A 53 -6.03 5.59 3.91
C VAL A 53 -6.53 5.66 2.48
N ILE A 54 -7.21 4.61 1.97
CA ILE A 54 -7.75 4.62 0.60
C ILE A 54 -8.84 5.69 0.41
N PRO A 55 -9.87 5.81 1.29
CA PRO A 55 -10.83 6.91 1.19
C PRO A 55 -10.18 8.30 1.24
N GLY A 56 -9.18 8.48 2.11
CA GLY A 56 -8.41 9.72 2.22
C GLY A 56 -7.64 10.03 0.93
N ALA A 57 -6.96 9.05 0.35
CA ALA A 57 -6.27 9.18 -0.93
C ALA A 57 -7.23 9.58 -2.06
N LEU A 58 -8.39 8.94 -2.15
CA LEU A 58 -9.41 9.27 -3.14
C LEU A 58 -9.94 10.70 -2.96
N TYR A 59 -10.16 11.14 -1.71
CA TYR A 59 -10.55 12.52 -1.42
C TYR A 59 -9.47 13.52 -1.84
N LEU A 60 -8.20 13.24 -1.58
CA LEU A 60 -7.08 14.09 -2.03
C LEU A 60 -7.00 14.17 -3.56
N ILE A 61 -7.25 13.07 -4.26
CA ILE A 61 -7.33 13.06 -5.74
C ILE A 61 -8.52 13.92 -6.21
N TYR A 62 -9.67 13.81 -5.55
CA TYR A 62 -10.85 14.61 -5.86
C TYR A 62 -10.61 16.13 -5.71
N LEU A 63 -9.83 16.54 -4.70
CA LEU A 63 -9.43 17.94 -4.54
C LEU A 63 -8.59 18.44 -5.73
N GLN A 64 -7.80 17.56 -6.35
CA GLN A 64 -6.96 17.87 -7.52
C GLN A 64 -7.71 17.79 -8.87
N ARG A 65 -9.01 17.48 -8.90
CA ARG A 65 -9.77 17.23 -10.14
C ARG A 65 -9.67 18.36 -11.20
N GLN A 66 -9.62 19.62 -10.77
CA GLN A 66 -9.53 20.76 -11.69
C GLN A 66 -8.15 20.84 -12.33
N ALA A 67 -7.08 20.59 -11.56
CA ALA A 67 -5.73 20.50 -12.09
C ALA A 67 -5.59 19.29 -13.04
N LEU A 68 -6.16 18.14 -12.65
CA LEU A 68 -6.17 16.92 -13.46
C LEU A 68 -6.91 17.10 -14.79
N ALA A 69 -7.97 17.90 -14.84
CA ALA A 69 -8.69 18.20 -16.08
C ALA A 69 -7.83 18.93 -17.14
N GLY A 70 -6.72 19.54 -16.73
CA GLY A 70 -5.75 20.17 -17.64
C GLY A 70 -4.77 19.19 -18.29
N TYR A 71 -4.68 17.95 -17.81
CA TYR A 71 -3.78 16.93 -18.36
C TYR A 71 -4.47 16.04 -19.38
N ALA A 72 -3.74 15.64 -20.42
CA ALA A 72 -4.19 14.63 -21.35
C ALA A 72 -4.13 13.24 -20.69
N ILE A 73 -5.29 12.60 -20.53
CA ILE A 73 -5.41 11.25 -20.00
C ILE A 73 -4.99 10.27 -21.10
N THR A 74 -3.80 9.69 -20.93
CA THR A 74 -3.20 8.76 -21.90
C THR A 74 -2.57 7.59 -21.15
N PRO A 75 -2.88 6.33 -21.51
CA PRO A 75 -2.34 5.20 -20.77
C PRO A 75 -0.81 5.19 -20.77
N SER A 76 -0.20 5.00 -19.59
CA SER A 76 1.25 4.90 -19.45
C SER A 76 1.72 3.45 -19.49
N TYR A 77 2.21 3.01 -20.64
CA TYR A 77 2.82 1.68 -20.77
C TYR A 77 4.10 1.51 -19.91
N TRP A 78 4.67 2.59 -19.39
CA TRP A 78 5.77 2.52 -18.41
C TRP A 78 5.36 1.86 -17.09
N ALA A 79 4.06 1.86 -16.75
CA ALA A 79 3.55 1.17 -15.59
C ALA A 79 3.45 -0.36 -15.79
N MET A 80 3.47 -0.87 -17.02
CA MET A 80 3.25 -2.30 -17.33
C MET A 80 4.28 -3.24 -16.67
N PRO A 81 5.60 -2.98 -16.72
CA PRO A 81 6.57 -3.85 -16.04
C PRO A 81 6.31 -3.95 -14.52
N PHE A 82 5.89 -2.83 -13.90
CA PHE A 82 5.55 -2.80 -12.48
C PHE A 82 4.28 -3.61 -12.19
N ILE A 83 3.23 -3.43 -12.99
CA ILE A 83 1.98 -4.20 -12.88
C ILE A 83 2.27 -5.70 -12.99
N LEU A 84 3.04 -6.11 -13.99
CA LEU A 84 3.39 -7.53 -14.18
C LEU A 84 4.21 -8.06 -13.00
N GLY A 85 5.19 -7.29 -12.53
CA GLY A 85 5.97 -7.64 -11.33
C GLY A 85 5.11 -7.79 -10.09
N GLN A 86 4.19 -6.86 -9.85
CA GLN A 86 3.26 -6.90 -8.71
C GLN A 86 2.30 -8.09 -8.80
N ILE A 87 1.78 -8.41 -9.99
CA ILE A 87 0.96 -9.62 -10.19
C ILE A 87 1.75 -10.88 -9.84
N VAL A 88 3.00 -10.99 -10.32
CA VAL A 88 3.87 -12.14 -10.00
C VAL A 88 4.14 -12.21 -8.50
N VAL A 89 4.50 -11.10 -7.86
CA VAL A 89 4.74 -11.05 -6.40
C VAL A 89 3.48 -11.43 -5.62
N TYR A 90 2.31 -10.96 -6.06
CA TYR A 90 1.03 -11.31 -5.44
C TYR A 90 0.79 -12.83 -5.50
N VAL A 91 0.93 -13.42 -6.69
CA VAL A 91 0.75 -14.86 -6.89
C VAL A 91 1.75 -15.67 -6.08
N VAL A 92 3.02 -15.24 -6.01
CA VAL A 92 4.04 -15.89 -5.18
C VAL A 92 3.70 -15.76 -3.70
N GLY A 93 3.23 -14.60 -3.25
CA GLY A 93 2.80 -14.38 -1.87
C GLY A 93 1.64 -15.29 -1.48
N VAL A 94 0.63 -15.41 -2.34
CA VAL A 94 -0.50 -16.33 -2.15
C VAL A 94 -0.05 -17.80 -2.17
N ALA A 95 0.76 -18.20 -3.14
CA ALA A 95 1.21 -19.59 -3.28
C ALA A 95 2.18 -20.03 -2.18
N GLY A 96 2.96 -19.09 -1.64
CA GLY A 96 3.92 -19.32 -0.56
C GLY A 96 3.40 -19.04 0.84
N ASP A 97 2.13 -18.65 0.97
CA ASP A 97 1.51 -18.21 2.24
C ASP A 97 2.30 -17.08 2.95
N VAL A 98 2.86 -16.16 2.15
CA VAL A 98 3.63 -15.00 2.64
C VAL A 98 2.76 -13.75 2.57
N GLN A 99 2.14 -13.40 3.70
CA GLN A 99 1.17 -12.30 3.78
C GLN A 99 1.82 -10.96 3.45
N LEU A 100 3.04 -10.72 3.91
CA LEU A 100 3.79 -9.50 3.60
C LEU A 100 3.91 -9.25 2.09
N LEU A 101 4.25 -10.27 1.30
CA LEU A 101 4.37 -10.15 -0.16
C LEU A 101 2.99 -9.96 -0.80
N MET A 102 1.99 -10.69 -0.32
CA MET A 102 0.61 -10.58 -0.80
C MET A 102 0.06 -9.15 -0.61
N HIS A 103 0.14 -8.59 0.59
CA HIS A 103 -0.38 -7.25 0.88
C HIS A 103 0.42 -6.15 0.19
N LEU A 104 1.76 -6.27 0.15
CA LEU A 104 2.62 -5.31 -0.55
C LEU A 104 2.26 -5.24 -2.03
N ALA A 105 2.12 -6.40 -2.69
CA ALA A 105 1.73 -6.45 -4.09
C ALA A 105 0.31 -5.91 -4.32
N LEU A 106 -0.65 -6.28 -3.47
CA LEU A 106 -2.04 -5.83 -3.54
C LEU A 106 -2.16 -4.30 -3.52
N PHE A 107 -1.66 -3.66 -2.47
CA PHE A 107 -1.85 -2.22 -2.26
C PHE A 107 -0.90 -1.37 -3.10
N SER A 108 0.21 -1.93 -3.60
CA SER A 108 1.04 -1.24 -4.60
C SER A 108 0.46 -1.33 -6.00
N LEU A 109 -0.24 -2.41 -6.35
CA LEU A 109 -0.86 -2.58 -7.66
C LEU A 109 -1.95 -1.53 -7.91
N LEU A 110 -2.74 -1.18 -6.89
CA LEU A 110 -3.82 -0.18 -7.01
C LEU A 110 -3.34 1.20 -7.53
N PRO A 111 -2.37 1.90 -6.89
CA PRO A 111 -1.86 3.17 -7.40
C PRO A 111 -1.12 3.01 -8.73
N THR A 112 -0.49 1.87 -8.99
CA THR A 112 0.16 1.59 -10.30
C THR A 112 -0.87 1.45 -11.43
N LEU A 113 -2.03 0.83 -11.18
CA LEU A 113 -3.14 0.77 -12.13
C LEU A 113 -3.74 2.16 -12.40
N ILE A 114 -3.85 3.00 -11.37
CA ILE A 114 -4.28 4.39 -11.55
C ILE A 114 -3.26 5.14 -12.41
N TRP A 115 -1.96 5.01 -12.12
CA TRP A 115 -0.89 5.59 -12.94
C TRP A 115 -0.96 5.11 -14.39
N PHE A 116 -1.14 3.81 -14.62
CA PHE A 116 -1.34 3.24 -15.95
C PHE A 116 -2.52 3.92 -16.66
N ALA A 117 -3.65 4.11 -15.99
CA ALA A 117 -4.86 4.66 -16.61
C ALA A 117 -4.77 6.16 -16.92
N ILE A 118 -4.20 6.97 -16.02
CA ILE A 118 -4.19 8.45 -16.17
C ILE A 118 -2.97 8.98 -16.92
N GLY A 119 -1.87 8.22 -16.95
CA GLY A 119 -0.63 8.59 -17.63
C GLY A 119 0.40 9.25 -16.72
N ASN A 120 1.65 9.33 -17.21
CA ASN A 120 2.80 9.82 -16.43
C ASN A 120 2.63 11.22 -15.85
N LYS A 121 2.15 12.18 -16.66
CA LYS A 121 2.06 13.58 -16.23
C LYS A 121 1.00 13.78 -15.15
N ALA A 122 -0.18 13.21 -15.35
CA ALA A 122 -1.27 13.28 -14.38
C ALA A 122 -0.91 12.54 -13.08
N ALA A 123 -0.30 11.36 -13.18
CA ALA A 123 0.14 10.60 -12.02
C ALA A 123 1.22 11.32 -11.20
N TRP A 124 2.16 12.00 -11.86
CA TRP A 124 3.14 12.82 -11.14
C TRP A 124 2.47 13.96 -10.35
N HIS A 125 1.44 14.59 -10.90
CA HIS A 125 0.69 15.64 -10.21
C HIS A 125 0.01 15.13 -8.93
N ILE A 126 -0.40 13.86 -8.89
CA ILE A 126 -1.03 13.22 -7.74
C ILE A 126 -0.16 12.12 -7.10
N VAL A 127 1.17 12.26 -7.19
CA VAL A 127 2.08 11.25 -6.64
C VAL A 127 1.90 11.07 -5.14
N PHE A 128 1.60 12.15 -4.41
CA PHE A 128 1.40 12.07 -2.97
C PHE A 128 0.18 11.20 -2.60
N PRO A 129 -1.03 11.43 -3.13
CA PRO A 129 -2.15 10.53 -2.89
C PRO A 129 -1.89 9.07 -3.34
N LEU A 130 -1.20 8.87 -4.47
CA LEU A 130 -0.88 7.52 -4.95
C LEU A 130 0.07 6.79 -4.00
N PHE A 131 1.11 7.47 -3.52
CA PHE A 131 2.02 6.91 -2.53
C PHE A 131 1.34 6.73 -1.17
N PHE A 132 0.44 7.64 -0.80
CA PHE A 132 -0.31 7.56 0.45
C PHE A 132 -1.13 6.25 0.53
N MET A 133 -1.63 5.72 -0.59
CA MET A 133 -2.33 4.42 -0.63
C MET A 133 -1.48 3.26 -0.07
N MET A 134 -0.14 3.33 -0.16
CA MET A 134 0.78 2.32 0.36
C MET A 134 0.70 2.17 1.89
N PHE A 135 0.27 3.21 2.61
CA PHE A 135 0.07 3.15 4.05
C PHE A 135 -1.14 2.28 4.46
N SER A 136 -1.86 1.71 3.49
CA SER A 136 -2.88 0.69 3.76
C SER A 136 -2.27 -0.70 3.95
N ILE A 137 -0.99 -0.91 3.59
CA ILE A 137 -0.34 -2.21 3.77
C ILE A 137 -0.12 -2.43 5.28
N PRO A 138 -0.67 -3.52 5.87
CA PRO A 138 -0.42 -3.86 7.25
C PRO A 138 0.99 -4.47 7.43
N ILE A 139 2.03 -3.66 7.21
CA ILE A 139 3.43 -4.05 7.44
C ILE A 139 3.68 -4.01 8.94
N GLY A 140 3.81 -5.16 9.59
CA GLY A 140 4.25 -5.20 10.98
C GLY A 140 4.01 -6.51 11.70
N GLU A 141 2.90 -7.20 11.46
CA GLU A 141 2.59 -8.49 12.11
C GLU A 141 3.78 -9.47 12.05
N GLU A 142 4.32 -9.70 10.84
CA GLU A 142 5.48 -10.57 10.65
C GLU A 142 6.80 -9.98 11.19
N LEU A 143 6.89 -8.66 11.31
CA LEU A 143 8.11 -7.97 11.75
C LEU A 143 8.17 -7.83 13.28
N ILE A 144 7.03 -7.91 13.99
CA ILE A 144 6.96 -7.77 15.45
C ILE A 144 7.94 -8.70 16.17
N PRO A 145 8.00 -10.03 15.89
CA PRO A 145 8.93 -10.91 16.58
C PRO A 145 10.40 -10.50 16.38
N PHE A 146 10.76 -10.13 15.15
CA PHE A 146 12.11 -9.67 14.81
C PHE A 146 12.46 -8.36 15.53
N LEU A 147 11.55 -7.39 15.55
CA LEU A 147 11.76 -6.12 16.25
C LEU A 147 11.86 -6.32 17.76
N GLN A 148 11.08 -7.24 18.34
CA GLN A 148 11.16 -7.58 19.75
C GLN A 148 12.52 -8.18 20.10
N GLU A 149 13.06 -9.07 19.26
CA GLU A 149 14.38 -9.66 19.45
C GLU A 149 15.49 -8.61 19.38
N VAL A 150 15.47 -7.75 18.35
CA VAL A 150 16.43 -6.64 18.21
C VAL A 150 16.34 -5.68 19.41
N THR A 151 15.13 -5.39 19.88
CA THR A 151 14.92 -4.54 21.06
C THR A 151 15.49 -5.21 22.31
N ALA A 152 15.27 -6.51 22.50
CA ALA A 152 15.83 -7.26 23.62
C ALA A 152 17.37 -7.30 23.58
N ASP A 153 17.97 -7.48 22.40
CA ASP A 153 19.42 -7.43 22.20
C ASP A 153 19.99 -6.07 22.63
N LEU A 154 19.38 -4.98 22.15
CA LEU A 154 19.79 -3.62 22.49
C LEU A 154 19.60 -3.33 23.97
N SER A 155 18.48 -3.74 24.57
CA SER A 155 18.22 -3.58 26.00
C SER A 155 19.27 -4.29 26.86
N VAL A 156 19.62 -5.54 26.53
CA VAL A 156 20.69 -6.27 27.22
C VAL A 156 22.04 -5.57 27.06
N TYR A 157 22.37 -5.13 25.84
CA TYR A 157 23.63 -4.42 25.59
C TYR A 157 23.73 -3.16 26.46
N PHE A 158 22.71 -2.29 26.44
CA PHE A 158 22.72 -1.05 27.20
C PHE A 158 22.68 -1.27 28.72
N LEU A 159 21.93 -2.27 29.21
CA LEU A 159 21.95 -2.64 30.63
C LEU A 159 23.32 -3.21 31.04
N GLY A 160 23.97 -3.99 30.18
CA GLY A 160 25.33 -4.46 30.43
C GLY A 160 26.34 -3.33 30.61
N LEU A 161 26.15 -2.20 29.90
CA LEU A 161 27.00 -1.01 30.05
C LEU A 161 26.86 -0.33 31.42
N THR A 162 25.76 -0.52 32.15
CA THR A 162 25.58 0.06 33.49
C THR A 162 26.20 -0.80 34.60
N GLY A 163 26.66 -2.02 34.27
CA GLY A 163 27.21 -2.97 35.23
C GLY A 163 26.16 -3.70 36.07
N VAL A 164 24.87 -3.55 35.76
CA VAL A 164 23.79 -4.28 36.43
C VAL A 164 23.80 -5.75 35.98
N PRO A 165 23.87 -6.72 36.90
CA PRO A 165 23.76 -8.13 36.53
C PRO A 165 22.36 -8.42 35.99
N LEU A 166 22.29 -9.13 34.87
CA LEU A 166 21.03 -9.49 34.22
C LEU A 166 21.09 -10.92 33.70
N PHE A 167 19.92 -11.55 33.58
CA PHE A 167 19.71 -12.82 32.90
C PHE A 167 18.71 -12.62 31.77
N ARG A 168 18.94 -13.26 30.62
CA ARG A 168 18.00 -13.25 29.50
C ARG A 168 17.53 -14.66 29.17
N SER A 169 16.22 -14.82 29.02
CA SER A 169 15.55 -16.02 28.50
C SER A 169 14.59 -15.63 27.38
N GLY A 170 15.03 -15.74 26.13
CA GLY A 170 14.26 -15.27 24.98
C GLY A 170 14.05 -13.75 25.02
N LEU A 171 12.79 -13.30 25.07
CA LEU A 171 12.43 -11.89 25.19
C LEU A 171 12.36 -11.39 26.65
N TYR A 172 12.49 -12.29 27.63
CA TYR A 172 12.47 -11.93 29.05
C TYR A 172 13.87 -11.53 29.51
N ILE A 173 13.97 -10.36 30.15
CA ILE A 173 15.19 -9.83 30.76
C ILE A 173 14.92 -9.69 32.26
N GLU A 174 15.63 -10.45 33.08
CA GLU A 174 15.49 -10.46 34.54
C GLU A 174 16.71 -9.78 35.19
N ILE A 175 16.46 -8.97 36.21
CA ILE A 175 17.50 -8.35 37.04
C ILE A 175 17.39 -8.99 38.43
N PRO A 176 18.42 -9.69 38.94
CA PRO A 176 18.30 -10.50 40.17
C PRO A 176 17.94 -9.71 41.44
N GLU A 177 18.25 -8.41 41.46
CA GLU A 177 18.12 -7.53 42.62
C GLU A 177 16.94 -6.54 42.50
N GLY A 178 16.05 -6.68 41.50
CA GLY A 178 14.99 -5.71 41.19
C GLY A 178 13.70 -6.30 40.63
#